data_AF-A0A212CLR0-F1
#
_entry.id   AF-A0A212CLR0-F1
#
_cell.length_a   1.000
_cell.length_b   1.000
_cell.length_c   1.000
_cell.angle_alpha   90.00
_cell.angle_beta   90.00
_cell.angle_gamma   90.00
#
_symmetry.space_group_name_H-M   'P 1'
#
loop_
_entity.id
_entity.type
_entity.pdbx_description
1 polymer ?
#
loop_
_entity_poly.entity_id
_entity_poly.type
_entity_poly.pdbx_seq_one_letter_code
_entity_poly.pdbx_strand_id
1 'polypeptide(L)'
;PLNGFESNGPGLQYKVSWRQKDGDDEWTSVVVANVSKYIVSGTPTFVPYLIKVQALNDAGFAPEPAVVMGHSGEDLPMVAPGNVRVNVVNSTLAE
;
A
#
# COMPACT_ATOMS: atom_id res chain seq x y z
N PRO A 1 -28.20 -1.36 0.09
CA PRO A 1 -27.22 -2.31 -0.48
C PRO A 1 -27.53 -2.53 -1.96
N LEU A 2 -26.53 -2.55 -2.84
CA LEU A 2 -26.73 -2.89 -4.26
C LEU A 2 -27.22 -4.34 -4.37
N ASN A 3 -28.14 -4.62 -5.29
CA ASN A 3 -28.60 -5.98 -5.55
C ASN A 3 -27.55 -6.76 -6.38
N GLY A 4 -27.67 -8.09 -6.43
CA GLY A 4 -26.70 -8.95 -7.13
C GLY A 4 -26.58 -8.72 -8.64
N PHE A 5 -27.61 -8.13 -9.28
CA PHE A 5 -27.60 -7.74 -10.70
C PHE A 5 -26.97 -6.37 -10.94
N GLU A 6 -26.94 -5.50 -9.92
CA GLU A 6 -26.25 -4.21 -9.94
C GLU A 6 -24.76 -4.36 -9.57
N SER A 7 -24.41 -5.45 -8.87
CA SER A 7 -23.03 -5.83 -8.60
C SER A 7 -22.37 -6.39 -9.85
N ASN A 8 -21.13 -5.97 -10.13
CA ASN A 8 -20.36 -6.40 -11.31
C ASN A 8 -21.02 -6.08 -12.66
N GLY A 9 -21.67 -4.91 -12.76
CA GLY A 9 -22.21 -4.41 -14.02
C GLY A 9 -21.17 -4.36 -15.15
N PRO A 10 -21.62 -4.31 -16.42
CA PRO A 10 -20.73 -4.25 -17.59
C PRO A 10 -19.65 -3.18 -17.47
N GLY A 11 -18.44 -3.50 -17.93
CA GLY A 11 -17.31 -2.58 -17.87
C GLY A 11 -16.72 -2.39 -16.47
N LEU A 12 -16.89 -3.33 -15.53
CA LEU A 12 -16.30 -3.25 -14.19
C LEU A 12 -14.78 -3.04 -14.22
N GLN A 13 -14.32 -1.98 -13.57
CA GLN A 13 -12.94 -1.58 -13.39
C GLN A 13 -12.71 -1.08 -11.96
N TYR A 14 -11.44 -0.88 -11.62
CA TYR A 14 -11.02 -0.32 -10.34
C TYR A 14 -10.05 0.83 -10.57
N LYS A 15 -10.36 2.00 -9.98
CA LYS A 15 -9.42 3.11 -9.84
C LYS A 15 -8.65 2.93 -8.54
N VAL A 16 -7.35 2.65 -8.64
CA VAL A 16 -6.43 2.56 -7.50
C VAL A 16 -5.72 3.89 -7.37
N SER A 17 -5.80 4.51 -6.19
CA SER A 17 -5.16 5.80 -5.90
C SER A 17 -4.27 5.70 -4.67
N TRP A 18 -3.09 6.32 -4.72
CA TRP A 18 -2.14 6.36 -3.61
C TRP A 18 -1.40 7.70 -3.54
N ARG A 19 -0.90 8.02 -2.34
CA ARG A 19 0.04 9.13 -2.07
C ARG A 19 0.81 8.89 -0.79
N GLN A 20 1.96 9.53 -0.61
CA GLN A 20 2.67 9.47 0.68
C GLN A 20 1.81 10.11 1.78
N LYS A 21 1.86 9.55 2.99
CA LYS A 21 1.03 10.02 4.12
C LYS A 21 1.45 11.41 4.59
N ASP A 22 2.76 11.63 4.70
CA ASP A 22 3.36 12.82 5.29
C ASP A 22 3.93 13.79 4.23
N GLY A 23 3.63 13.53 2.95
CA GLY A 23 3.99 14.40 1.83
C GLY A 23 2.81 15.28 1.40
N ASP A 24 3.13 16.36 0.68
CA ASP A 24 2.13 17.26 0.06
C ASP A 24 1.71 16.78 -1.33
N ASP A 25 1.90 15.50 -1.62
CA ASP A 25 1.62 14.92 -2.93
C ASP A 25 0.11 14.85 -3.21
N GLU A 26 -0.24 15.20 -4.45
CA GLU A 26 -1.54 14.89 -5.02
C GLU A 26 -1.73 13.38 -5.19
N TRP A 27 -3.00 12.94 -5.23
CA TRP A 27 -3.31 11.53 -5.43
C TRP A 27 -2.86 11.06 -6.82
N THR A 28 -1.90 10.13 -6.85
CA THR A 28 -1.59 9.37 -8.07
C THR A 28 -2.65 8.30 -8.27
N SER A 29 -3.10 8.07 -9.50
CA SER A 29 -4.15 7.09 -9.79
C SER A 29 -3.91 6.28 -11.06
N VAL A 30 -4.35 5.03 -11.05
CA VAL A 30 -4.44 4.18 -12.24
C VAL A 30 -5.82 3.53 -12.31
N VAL A 31 -6.33 3.28 -13.51
CA VAL A 31 -7.52 2.47 -13.72
C VAL A 31 -7.10 1.12 -14.27
N VAL A 32 -7.57 0.04 -13.64
CA VAL A 32 -7.27 -1.34 -14.02
C VAL A 32 -8.54 -2.15 -14.21
N ALA A 33 -8.50 -3.08 -15.16
CA ALA A 33 -9.58 -4.01 -15.50
C ALA A 33 -9.03 -5.44 -15.51
N ASN A 34 -9.88 -6.43 -15.24
CA ASN A 34 -9.55 -7.86 -15.36
C ASN A 34 -8.35 -8.34 -14.52
N VAL A 35 -8.05 -7.64 -13.42
CA VAL A 35 -6.99 -7.99 -12.47
C VAL A 35 -7.49 -7.86 -11.04
N SER A 36 -6.97 -8.70 -10.15
CA SER A 36 -7.25 -8.64 -8.71
C SER A 36 -6.15 -7.95 -7.90
N LYS A 37 -5.05 -7.56 -8.56
CA LYS A 37 -3.88 -6.95 -7.92
C LYS A 37 -3.25 -5.90 -8.84
N TYR A 38 -2.77 -4.82 -8.23
CA TYR A 38 -1.91 -3.82 -8.86
C TYR A 38 -0.68 -3.59 -7.97
N ILE A 39 0.49 -3.36 -8.58
CA ILE A 39 1.76 -3.11 -7.88
C ILE A 39 2.23 -1.71 -8.23
N VAL A 40 2.42 -0.87 -7.21
CA VAL A 40 3.08 0.43 -7.34
C VAL A 40 4.60 0.21 -7.23
N SER A 41 5.33 0.57 -8.28
CA SER A 41 6.80 0.49 -8.32
C SER A 41 7.43 1.88 -8.12
N GLY A 42 8.76 1.92 -7.87
CA GLY A 42 9.50 3.17 -7.71
C GLY A 42 9.17 3.93 -6.42
N THR A 43 8.71 3.23 -5.38
CA THR A 43 8.46 3.82 -4.07
C THR A 43 9.74 3.76 -3.20
N PRO A 44 10.00 4.75 -2.34
CA PRO A 44 11.08 4.66 -1.37
C PRO A 44 10.80 3.56 -0.34
N THR A 45 11.83 3.12 0.36
CA THR A 45 11.76 2.03 1.34
C THR A 45 11.03 2.41 2.63
N PHE A 46 10.13 1.55 3.10
CA PHE A 46 9.44 1.63 4.40
C PHE A 46 8.80 3.00 4.68
N VAL A 47 8.18 3.61 3.66
CA VAL A 47 7.49 4.89 3.76
C VAL A 47 5.98 4.65 3.90
N PRO A 48 5.27 5.38 4.78
CA PRO A 48 3.83 5.27 4.91
C PRO A 48 3.09 5.91 3.72
N TYR A 49 2.12 5.18 3.17
CA TYR A 49 1.23 5.60 2.10
C TYR A 49 -0.23 5.56 2.53
N LEU A 50 -1.02 6.50 2.01
CA LEU A 50 -2.47 6.44 2.01
C LEU A 50 -2.94 5.86 0.68
N ILE A 51 -3.86 4.90 0.72
CA ILE A 51 -4.33 4.14 -0.44
C ILE A 51 -5.86 4.12 -0.43
N LYS A 52 -6.49 4.24 -1.60
CA LYS A 52 -7.92 4.01 -1.78
C LYS A 52 -8.20 3.32 -3.11
N VAL A 53 -9.26 2.51 -3.15
CA VAL A 53 -9.69 1.78 -4.36
C VAL A 53 -11.17 2.02 -4.58
N GLN A 54 -11.52 2.58 -5.74
CA GLN A 54 -12.90 2.89 -6.12
C GLN A 54 -13.31 2.00 -7.30
N ALA A 55 -14.43 1.28 -7.15
CA ALA A 55 -15.02 0.56 -8.27
C ALA A 55 -15.69 1.55 -9.24
N LEU A 56 -15.66 1.23 -10.52
CA LEU A 56 -16.43 1.93 -11.55
C LEU A 56 -16.89 0.93 -12.62
N ASN A 57 -17.99 1.23 -13.29
CA ASN A 57 -18.51 0.45 -14.40
C ASN A 57 -19.17 1.41 -15.41
N ASP A 58 -19.86 0.87 -16.42
CA ASP A 58 -20.53 1.68 -17.45
C ASP A 58 -21.61 2.65 -16.90
N ALA A 59 -22.12 2.40 -15.69
CA ALA A 59 -23.05 3.31 -15.01
C ALA A 59 -22.35 4.45 -14.25
N GLY A 60 -21.06 4.35 -13.99
CA GLY A 60 -20.24 5.38 -13.34
C GLY A 60 -19.40 4.88 -12.17
N PHE A 61 -19.01 5.81 -11.31
CA PHE A 61 -18.19 5.53 -10.12
C PHE A 61 -19.05 5.08 -8.95
N ALA A 62 -18.53 4.12 -8.18
CA ALA A 62 -19.03 3.84 -6.85
C ALA A 62 -18.86 5.07 -5.92
N PRO A 63 -19.53 5.10 -4.75
CA PRO A 63 -19.31 6.14 -3.74
C PRO A 63 -17.84 6.31 -3.34
N GLU A 64 -17.52 7.42 -2.68
CA GLU A 64 -16.15 7.70 -2.24
C GLU A 64 -15.62 6.55 -1.35
N PRO A 65 -14.47 5.95 -1.70
CA PRO A 65 -13.94 4.81 -0.95
C PRO A 65 -13.26 5.24 0.35
N ALA A 66 -13.16 4.29 1.28
CA ALA A 66 -12.36 4.47 2.49
C ALA A 66 -10.86 4.56 2.15
N VAL A 67 -10.14 5.39 2.91
CA VAL A 67 -8.68 5.49 2.83
C VAL A 67 -8.05 4.54 3.84
N VAL A 68 -7.11 3.72 3.40
CA VAL A 68 -6.31 2.82 4.24
C VAL A 68 -4.85 3.25 4.25
N MET A 69 -4.16 3.00 5.37
CA MET A 69 -2.73 3.27 5.50
C MET A 69 -1.94 1.98 5.33
N GLY A 70 -0.87 2.02 4.54
CA GLY A 70 0.08 0.92 4.36
C GLY A 70 1.51 1.45 4.29
N HIS A 71 2.49 0.55 4.23
CA HIS A 71 3.90 0.91 4.05
C HIS A 71 4.41 0.33 2.72
N SER A 72 5.33 1.03 2.07
CA SER A 72 6.11 0.44 0.98
C SER A 72 7.05 -0.66 1.50
N GLY A 73 7.63 -1.42 0.57
CA GLY A 73 8.52 -2.52 0.92
C GLY A 73 9.76 -2.07 1.69
N GLU A 74 10.39 -3.02 2.38
CA GLU A 74 11.67 -2.83 3.07
C GLU A 74 12.85 -3.09 2.10
N ASP A 75 14.04 -2.63 2.50
CA ASP A 75 15.30 -2.83 1.78
C ASP A 75 16.35 -3.33 2.76
N LEU A 76 17.44 -3.88 2.23
CA LEU A 76 18.52 -4.43 3.03
C LEU A 76 19.20 -3.33 3.87
N PRO A 77 19.65 -3.65 5.09
CA PRO A 77 20.44 -2.72 5.87
C PRO A 77 21.77 -2.46 5.15
N MET A 78 21.97 -1.22 4.70
CA MET A 78 23.17 -0.80 3.97
C MET A 78 24.37 -0.50 4.89
N VAL A 79 24.16 -0.46 6.20
CA VAL A 79 25.18 -0.11 7.20
C VAL A 79 25.24 -1.18 8.28
N ALA A 80 26.46 -1.58 8.64
CA ALA A 80 26.67 -2.50 9.75
C ALA A 80 26.15 -1.91 11.07
N PRO A 81 25.67 -2.74 12.02
CA PRO A 81 25.24 -2.27 13.32
C PRO A 81 26.35 -1.44 14.00
N GLY A 82 26.00 -0.22 14.43
CA GLY A 82 26.90 0.62 15.20
C GLY A 82 26.84 0.30 16.70
N ASN A 83 27.93 0.59 17.43
CA ASN A 83 27.99 0.50 18.90
C ASN A 83 27.55 -0.88 19.45
N VAL A 84 27.99 -1.95 18.77
CA VAL A 84 27.79 -3.33 19.27
C VAL A 84 28.49 -3.47 20.62
N ARG A 85 27.72 -3.82 21.64
CA ARG A 85 28.21 -4.07 23.00
C ARG A 85 27.87 -5.49 23.39
N VAL A 86 28.73 -6.06 24.23
CA VAL A 86 28.58 -7.41 24.74
C VAL A 86 28.65 -7.35 26.25
N ASN A 87 27.64 -7.89 26.91
CA ASN A 87 27.52 -8.07 28.34
C ASN A 87 27.83 -9.53 28.67
N VAL A 88 28.92 -9.78 29.39
CA VAL A 88 29.27 -11.15 29.79
C VAL A 88 28.37 -11.56 30.96
N VAL A 89 27.52 -12.56 30.72
CA VAL A 89 26.56 -13.06 31.70
C VAL A 89 27.21 -14.12 32.58
N ASN A 90 28.01 -15.03 32.00
CA ASN A 90 28.83 -16.01 32.73
C ASN A 90 29.97 -16.59 31.85
N SER A 91 30.68 -17.60 32.36
CA SER A 91 31.85 -18.21 31.69
C SER A 91 31.56 -18.85 30.32
N THR A 92 30.30 -19.03 29.94
CA THR A 92 29.90 -19.59 28.63
C THR A 92 28.86 -18.77 27.88
N LEU A 93 28.36 -17.67 28.45
CA LEU A 93 27.29 -16.85 27.86
C LEU A 93 27.63 -15.36 27.91
N ALA A 94 27.43 -14.69 26.77
CA ALA A 94 27.49 -13.25 26.65
C ALA A 94 26.37 -12.78 25.69
N GLU A 95 25.79 -11.60 25.99
CA GLU A 95 24.65 -10.99 25.30
C GLU A 95 25.00 -9.61 24.75
#